data_AF-A0A6P0Y0J0-F1
#
_entry.id   AF-A0A6P0Y0J0-F1
#
_cell.length_a   1.000
_cell.length_b   1.000
_cell.length_c   1.000
_cell.angle_alpha   90.00
_cell.angle_beta   90.00
_cell.angle_gamma   90.00
#
_symmetry.space_group_name_H-M   'P 1'
#
loop_
_entity.id
_entity.type
_entity.pdbx_description
1 polymer ?
#
loop_
_entity_poly.entity_id
_entity_poly.type
_entity_poly.pdbx_seq_one_letter_code
_entity_poly.pdbx_strand_id
1 'polypeptide(L)'
;MAQFSKTWWGKNFIEALENFSDPGRLGRGRSYARNGKIKEYKINKGKISAKVRGSINPYFGVYKEPLYKTEIAIEPIPATDWQKAIARISGKASLVAKLLMNEVPENI
;
A
#
# COMPACT_ATOMS: atom_id res chain seq x y z
N MET A 1 -2.38 -15.14 -12.03
CA MET A 1 -2.61 -13.71 -11.74
C MET A 1 -1.26 -13.01 -11.59
N ALA A 2 -1.02 -11.86 -12.23
CA ALA A 2 0.24 -11.14 -12.08
C ALA A 2 0.42 -10.65 -10.62
N GLN A 3 1.58 -10.92 -10.03
CA GLN A 3 1.89 -10.56 -8.64
C GLN A 3 2.12 -9.04 -8.52
N PHE A 4 1.53 -8.40 -7.51
CA PHE A 4 1.71 -6.95 -7.27
C PHE A 4 3.12 -6.58 -6.78
N SER A 5 3.89 -7.56 -6.32
CA SER A 5 5.30 -7.39 -5.99
C SER A 5 6.09 -8.61 -6.46
N LYS A 6 7.31 -8.35 -6.94
CA LYS A 6 8.32 -9.39 -7.18
C LYS A 6 9.34 -9.49 -6.05
N THR A 7 9.40 -8.48 -5.17
CA THR A 7 10.34 -8.43 -4.06
C THR A 7 9.77 -9.07 -2.82
N TRP A 8 10.63 -9.66 -2.01
CA TRP A 8 10.28 -10.20 -0.70
C TRP A 8 9.57 -9.16 0.17
N TRP A 9 10.08 -7.92 0.20
CA TRP A 9 9.50 -6.81 0.95
C TRP A 9 8.07 -6.47 0.51
N GLY A 10 7.82 -6.38 -0.80
CA GLY A 10 6.48 -6.08 -1.28
C GLY A 10 5.50 -7.24 -1.10
N LYS A 11 5.96 -8.50 -1.01
CA LYS A 11 5.08 -9.62 -0.63
C LYS A 11 4.61 -9.47 0.81
N ASN A 12 5.53 -9.25 1.74
CA ASN A 12 5.22 -9.05 3.16
C ASN A 12 4.35 -7.81 3.40
N PHE A 13 4.60 -6.73 2.67
CA PHE A 13 3.74 -5.55 2.73
C PHE A 13 2.30 -5.85 2.27
N ILE A 14 2.14 -6.60 1.19
CA ILE A 14 0.80 -7.01 0.70
C ILE A 14 0.11 -7.92 1.70
N GLU A 15 0.83 -8.89 2.27
CA GLU A 15 0.31 -9.82 3.28
C GLU A 15 -0.13 -9.07 4.55
N ALA A 16 0.68 -8.11 5.02
CA ALA A 16 0.29 -7.25 6.12
C ALA A 16 -1.00 -6.48 5.82
N LEU A 17 -1.14 -5.90 4.61
CA LEU A 17 -2.38 -5.24 4.18
C LEU A 17 -3.58 -6.20 4.15
N GLU A 18 -3.39 -7.43 3.66
CA GLU A 18 -4.43 -8.47 3.60
C GLU A 18 -4.93 -8.85 5.00
N ASN A 19 -4.08 -8.85 6.02
CA ASN A 19 -4.43 -9.27 7.38
C ASN A 19 -5.38 -8.31 8.12
N PHE A 20 -5.39 -7.02 7.79
CA PHE A 20 -6.23 -6.03 8.48
C PHE A 20 -7.27 -5.34 7.59
N SER A 21 -7.27 -5.60 6.28
CA SER A 21 -8.19 -4.98 5.34
C SER A 21 -9.38 -5.86 5.01
N ASP A 22 -10.53 -5.26 4.66
CA ASP A 22 -11.64 -6.01 4.08
C ASP A 22 -11.22 -6.69 2.75
N PRO A 23 -11.31 -8.03 2.65
CA PRO A 23 -10.85 -8.76 1.48
C PRO A 23 -11.56 -8.34 0.17
N GLY A 24 -12.85 -8.02 0.26
CA GLY A 24 -13.65 -7.57 -0.89
C GLY A 24 -13.21 -6.21 -1.42
N ARG A 25 -12.92 -5.25 -0.53
CA ARG A 25 -12.39 -3.93 -0.87
C ARG A 25 -11.00 -4.02 -1.46
N LEU A 26 -10.12 -4.83 -0.86
CA LEU A 26 -8.76 -5.03 -1.36
C LEU A 26 -8.77 -5.72 -2.74
N GLY A 27 -9.64 -6.71 -2.94
CA GLY A 27 -9.86 -7.37 -4.23
C GLY A 27 -10.33 -6.40 -5.32
N ARG A 28 -11.29 -5.52 -5.01
CA ARG A 28 -11.73 -4.46 -5.94
C ARG A 28 -10.60 -3.47 -6.25
N GLY A 29 -9.85 -3.04 -5.24
CA GLY A 29 -8.68 -2.16 -5.43
C GLY A 29 -7.66 -2.77 -6.38
N ARG A 30 -7.36 -4.07 -6.25
CA ARG A 30 -6.48 -4.81 -7.17
C ARG A 30 -7.01 -4.83 -8.60
N SER A 31 -8.31 -5.07 -8.76
CA SER A 31 -8.96 -5.01 -10.08
C SER A 31 -8.83 -3.61 -10.70
N TYR A 32 -8.97 -2.55 -9.90
CA TYR A 32 -8.87 -1.18 -10.39
C TYR A 32 -7.44 -0.83 -10.83
N ALA A 33 -6.44 -1.25 -10.05
CA ALA A 33 -5.03 -1.05 -10.39
C ALA A 33 -4.62 -1.82 -11.66
N ARG A 34 -5.07 -3.07 -11.82
CA ARG A 34 -4.75 -3.87 -13.02
C ARG A 34 -5.45 -3.37 -14.29
N ASN A 35 -6.67 -2.88 -14.17
CA ASN A 35 -7.50 -2.50 -15.31
C ASN A 35 -7.34 -1.02 -15.72
N GLY A 36 -6.26 -0.36 -15.28
CA GLY A 36 -5.97 1.04 -15.65
C GLY A 36 -7.03 2.05 -15.16
N LYS A 37 -7.76 1.72 -14.08
CA LYS A 37 -8.73 2.64 -13.48
C LYS A 37 -8.05 3.71 -12.62
N ILE A 38 -6.86 3.43 -12.07
CA ILE A 38 -6.05 4.47 -11.42
C ILE A 38 -5.37 5.28 -12.53
N LYS A 39 -5.82 6.53 -12.73
CA LYS A 39 -5.34 7.41 -13.82
C LYS A 39 -4.15 8.26 -13.43
N GLU A 40 -4.10 8.65 -12.17
CA GLU A 40 -3.01 9.43 -11.58
C GLU A 40 -2.94 9.07 -10.11
N TYR A 41 -1.75 9.02 -9.54
CA TYR A 41 -1.57 9.04 -8.09
C TYR A 41 -0.33 9.83 -7.71
N LYS A 42 -0.35 10.42 -6.51
CA LYS A 42 0.74 11.18 -5.91
C LYS A 42 0.89 10.75 -4.46
N ILE A 43 2.13 10.59 -4.02
CA ILE A 43 2.48 10.24 -2.66
C ILE A 43 3.29 11.40 -2.08
N ASN A 44 2.84 11.96 -0.97
CA ASN A 44 3.52 13.04 -0.25
C ASN A 44 3.36 12.84 1.25
N LYS A 45 4.47 12.53 1.96
CA LYS A 45 4.56 12.50 3.42
C LYS A 45 3.33 11.91 4.14
N GLY A 46 3.03 10.64 3.87
CA GLY A 46 1.88 9.93 4.48
C GLY A 46 0.53 10.18 3.79
N LYS A 47 0.42 11.17 2.90
CA LYS A 47 -0.80 11.44 2.12
C LYS A 47 -0.67 10.90 0.70
N ILE A 48 -1.65 10.12 0.29
CA ILE A 48 -1.74 9.51 -1.04
C ILE A 48 -3.01 10.03 -1.70
N SER A 49 -2.86 10.79 -2.78
CA SER A 49 -4.00 11.24 -3.59
C SER A 49 -4.04 10.50 -4.91
N ALA A 50 -5.22 10.16 -5.42
CA ALA A 50 -5.37 9.51 -6.71
C ALA A 50 -6.59 10.01 -7.48
N LYS A 51 -6.53 9.90 -8.81
CA LYS A 51 -7.68 10.04 -9.71
C LYS A 51 -8.11 8.66 -10.17
N VAL A 52 -9.31 8.24 -9.80
CA VAL A 52 -9.83 6.89 -10.03
C VAL A 52 -11.03 6.94 -10.97
N ARG A 53 -10.90 6.26 -12.10
CA ARG A 53 -11.96 6.08 -13.09
C ARG A 53 -13.07 5.22 -12.51
N GLY A 54 -14.28 5.78 -12.45
CA GLY A 54 -15.48 5.05 -12.09
C GLY A 54 -16.03 4.19 -13.23
N SER A 55 -17.27 3.76 -13.06
CA SER A 55 -18.03 3.09 -14.11
C SER A 55 -19.24 3.95 -14.47
N ILE A 56 -19.61 3.97 -15.75
CA ILE A 56 -20.90 4.49 -16.21
C ILE A 56 -21.99 3.57 -15.66
N ASN A 57 -23.04 4.15 -15.07
CA ASN A 57 -24.18 3.40 -14.57
C ASN A 57 -25.46 4.24 -14.72
N PRO A 58 -26.20 4.07 -15.82
CA PRO A 58 -27.42 4.82 -16.10
C PRO A 58 -28.52 4.60 -15.05
N TYR A 59 -28.56 3.44 -14.39
CA TYR A 59 -29.52 3.17 -13.32
C TYR A 59 -29.35 4.12 -12.12
N PHE A 60 -28.12 4.58 -11.87
CA PHE A 60 -27.80 5.58 -10.86
C PHE A 60 -27.58 6.99 -11.44
N GLY A 61 -28.04 7.25 -12.67
CA GLY A 61 -27.90 8.57 -13.31
C GLY A 61 -26.47 8.96 -13.72
N VAL A 62 -25.53 8.00 -13.74
CA VAL A 62 -24.15 8.24 -14.18
C VAL A 62 -24.04 7.93 -15.67
N TYR A 63 -24.23 8.94 -16.50
CA TYR A 63 -24.24 8.81 -17.97
C TYR A 63 -22.88 9.05 -18.64
N LYS A 64 -21.92 9.64 -17.92
CA LYS A 64 -20.55 9.88 -18.39
C LYS A 64 -19.57 9.23 -17.44
N GLU A 65 -18.41 8.81 -17.95
CA GLU A 65 -17.37 8.19 -17.14
C GLU A 65 -16.88 9.18 -16.07
N PRO A 66 -17.08 8.91 -14.76
CA PRO A 66 -16.67 9.83 -13.72
C PRO A 66 -15.20 9.59 -13.37
N LEU A 67 -14.51 10.67 -13.00
CA LEU A 67 -13.15 10.63 -12.47
C LEU A 67 -13.15 11.11 -11.03
N TYR A 68 -13.11 10.16 -10.09
CA TYR A 68 -13.14 10.45 -8.67
C TYR A 68 -11.76 10.90 -8.17
N LYS A 69 -11.73 11.91 -7.31
CA LYS A 69 -10.54 12.25 -6.52
C LYS A 69 -10.64 11.50 -5.20
N THR A 70 -9.64 10.68 -4.90
CA THR A 70 -9.58 9.89 -3.66
C THR A 70 -8.32 10.23 -2.89
N GLU A 71 -8.41 10.16 -1.57
CA GLU A 71 -7.28 10.42 -0.68
C GLU A 71 -7.20 9.34 0.39
N ILE A 72 -5.98 8.94 0.72
CA ILE A 72 -5.64 8.11 1.87
C ILE A 72 -4.61 8.90 2.67
N ALA A 73 -4.86 9.06 3.97
CA ALA A 73 -3.88 9.57 4.92
C ALA A 73 -3.38 8.40 5.76
N ILE A 74 -2.06 8.25 5.84
CA ILE A 74 -1.34 7.32 6.69
C ILE A 74 -0.65 8.17 7.74
N GLU A 75 -1.01 7.92 8.99
CA GLU A 75 -0.35 8.57 10.11
C GLU A 75 1.12 8.11 10.17
N PRO A 76 2.09 9.02 10.10
CA PRO A 76 3.49 8.65 10.17
C PRO A 76 3.83 8.18 11.58
N ILE A 77 4.69 7.15 11.66
CA ILE A 77 5.26 6.72 12.94
C ILE A 77 6.05 7.91 13.54
N PRO A 78 5.80 8.27 14.81
CA PRO A 78 6.51 9.36 15.47
C PRO A 78 8.03 9.17 15.46
N ALA A 79 8.78 10.27 15.38
CA ALA A 79 10.25 10.22 15.34
C ALA A 79 10.85 9.48 16.56
N THR A 80 10.24 9.63 17.73
CA THR A 80 10.63 8.94 18.97
C THR A 80 10.45 7.44 18.89
N ASP A 81 9.40 6.97 18.22
CA ASP A 81 9.14 5.54 18.07
C ASP A 81 10.01 4.92 16.97
N TRP A 82 10.31 5.70 15.92
CA TRP A 82 11.34 5.34 14.95
C TRP A 82 12.71 5.15 15.60
N GLN A 83 13.12 6.01 16.53
CA GLN A 83 14.38 5.86 17.25
C GLN A 83 14.42 4.54 18.04
N LYS A 84 13.33 4.17 18.72
CA LYS A 84 13.22 2.89 19.43
C LYS A 84 13.33 1.70 18.47
N ALA A 85 12.63 1.77 17.33
CA ALA A 85 12.67 0.72 16.32
C ALA A 85 14.08 0.53 15.75
N ILE A 86 14.76 1.62 15.40
CA ILE A 86 16.14 1.62 14.91
C ILE A 86 17.07 1.01 15.97
N ALA A 87 17.00 1.46 17.22
CA ALA A 87 17.85 0.95 18.30
C ALA A 87 17.68 -0.56 18.52
N ARG A 88 16.44 -1.07 18.47
CA ARG A 88 16.13 -2.50 18.62
C ARG A 88 16.68 -3.33 17.46
N ILE A 89 16.52 -2.84 16.23
CA ILE A 89 17.00 -3.51 15.02
C ILE A 89 18.54 -3.50 14.97
N SER A 90 19.16 -2.35 15.26
CA SER A 90 20.62 -2.19 15.24
C SER A 90 21.32 -2.98 16.34
N GLY A 91 20.62 -3.32 17.43
CA GLY A 91 21.14 -4.14 18.52
C GLY A 91 21.44 -5.61 18.13
N LYS A 92 21.02 -6.06 16.95
CA LYS A 92 21.28 -7.41 16.44
C LYS A 92 21.85 -7.35 15.02
N ALA A 93 23.15 -7.61 14.88
CA ALA A 93 23.86 -7.57 13.59
C ALA A 93 23.20 -8.46 12.51
N SER A 94 22.59 -9.59 12.91
CA SER A 94 21.86 -10.48 12.01
C SER A 94 20.62 -9.82 11.39
N LEU A 95 19.89 -8.98 12.12
CA LEU A 95 18.73 -8.25 11.59
C LEU A 95 19.18 -7.20 10.57
N VAL A 96 20.26 -6.48 10.89
CA VAL A 96 20.84 -5.45 10.00
C VAL A 96 21.35 -6.09 8.70
N ALA A 97 22.06 -7.21 8.78
CA ALA A 97 22.53 -7.94 7.61
C ALA A 97 21.38 -8.39 6.68
N LYS A 98 20.28 -8.90 7.25
CA LYS A 98 19.08 -9.27 6.47
C LYS A 98 18.45 -8.06 5.77
N LEU A 99 18.32 -6.93 6.48
CA LEU A 99 17.78 -5.70 5.89
C LEU A 99 18.67 -5.17 4.75
N LEU A 100 20.00 -5.27 4.87
CA LEU A 100 20.93 -4.92 3.78
C LEU A 100 20.76 -5.82 2.55
N MET A 101 20.33 -7.07 2.74
CA MET A 101 19.98 -8.01 1.68
C MET A 101 18.54 -7.82 1.14
N ASN A 102 17.81 -6.80 1.61
CA ASN A 102 16.39 -6.53 1.30
C ASN A 102 15.42 -7.60 1.81
N GLU A 103 15.76 -8.31 2.88
CA GLU A 103 14.91 -9.27 3.59
C GLU A 103 14.36 -8.65 4.89
N VAL A 104 13.08 -8.84 5.23
CA VAL A 104 12.62 -8.47 6.58
C VAL A 104 12.92 -9.64 7.51
N PRO A 105 13.57 -9.38 8.66
CA PRO A 105 13.82 -10.42 9.63
C PRO A 105 12.53 -11.00 10.22
N GLU A 106 12.49 -12.33 10.34
CA GLU A 106 11.34 -13.07 10.85
C GLU A 106 11.12 -12.92 12.38
N ASN A 107 12.15 -12.48 13.12
CA ASN A 107 12.14 -12.40 14.59
C ASN A 107 12.60 -11.00 15.11
N ILE A 108 11.78 -9.97 14.93
CA ILE A 108 12.02 -8.57 15.39
C ILE A 108 11.56 -8.33 16.84
#